data_AF-X1DK13-F1
#
_entry.id   AF-X1DK13-F1
#
_cell.length_a   1.000
_cell.length_b   1.000
_cell.length_c   1.000
_cell.angle_alpha   90.00
_cell.angle_beta   90.00
_cell.angle_gamma   90.00
#
_symmetry.space_group_name_H-M   'P 1'
#
loop_
_entity.id
_entity.type
_entity.pdbx_description
1 polymer ?
#
loop_
_entity_poly.entity_id
_entity_poly.type
_entity_poly.pdbx_seq_one_letter_code
_entity_poly.pdbx_strand_id
1 'polypeptide(L)'
;MKIIVCIKQVPDTTNIKINPEDNTLIREGVDSIINPFDVYALEEGLRIKEKHGGSVTVLSMGPPQVEDSLREAISLGIDEAYLLSDRVFAGALTSSLRSSATAPLVSPSIILPPGGLGGVN
;
A
#
# COMPACT_ATOMS: atom_id res chain seq x y z
N MET A 1 -16.74 -9.63 -9.84
CA MET A 1 -16.28 -9.69 -8.43
C MET A 1 -15.40 -8.47 -8.14
N LYS A 2 -15.39 -7.99 -6.90
CA LYS A 2 -14.49 -6.89 -6.46
C LYS A 2 -13.66 -7.39 -5.28
N ILE A 3 -12.34 -7.30 -5.40
CA ILE A 3 -11.38 -7.74 -4.39
C ILE A 3 -10.64 -6.51 -3.88
N ILE A 4 -10.58 -6.35 -2.56
CA ILE A 4 -9.80 -5.28 -1.94
C ILE A 4 -8.63 -5.94 -1.20
N VAL A 5 -7.42 -5.52 -1.53
CA VAL A 5 -6.19 -5.97 -0.86
C VAL A 5 -5.61 -4.79 -0.09
N CYS A 6 -5.41 -4.98 1.21
CA CYS A 6 -4.74 -3.99 2.03
C CYS A 6 -3.23 -4.26 2.02
N ILE A 7 -2.43 -3.24 1.73
CA ILE A 7 -0.96 -3.35 1.76
C ILE A 7 -0.38 -2.37 2.77
N LYS A 8 0.79 -2.71 3.32
CA LYS A 8 1.55 -1.86 4.23
C LYS A 8 2.96 -1.68 3.73
N GLN A 9 3.39 -0.42 3.65
CA GLN A 9 4.79 -0.08 3.45
C GLN A 9 5.54 -0.31 4.77
N VAL A 10 6.65 -1.06 4.70
CA VAL A 10 7.52 -1.37 5.84
C VAL A 10 8.98 -1.09 5.45
N PRO A 11 9.84 -0.68 6.40
CA PRO A 11 11.27 -0.59 6.12
C PRO A 11 11.81 -2.00 5.82
N ASP A 12 12.69 -2.11 4.83
CA ASP A 12 13.37 -3.37 4.52
C ASP A 12 14.23 -3.82 5.71
N THR A 13 13.83 -4.93 6.32
CA THR A 13 14.51 -5.48 7.49
C THR A 13 15.70 -6.39 7.13
N THR A 14 15.95 -6.63 5.85
CA THR A 14 16.98 -7.58 5.38
C THR A 14 18.40 -7.04 5.61
N ASN A 15 18.58 -5.72 5.55
CA ASN A 15 19.87 -5.04 5.73
C ASN A 15 19.92 -4.16 6.98
N ILE A 16 19.31 -4.61 8.08
CA ILE A 16 19.39 -3.89 9.35
C ILE A 16 20.83 -3.89 9.85
N LYS A 17 21.42 -2.70 9.97
CA LYS A 17 22.70 -2.49 10.63
C LYS A 17 22.47 -1.92 12.03
N ILE A 18 23.18 -2.46 13.01
CA ILE A 18 23.23 -1.91 14.37
C ILE A 18 24.47 -1.04 14.45
N ASN A 19 24.32 0.18 14.94
CA ASN A 19 25.44 1.04 15.23
C ASN A 19 26.23 0.42 16.40
N PRO A 20 27.51 0.05 16.20
CA PRO A 20 28.30 -0.61 17.24
C PRO A 20 28.62 0.30 18.44
N GLU A 21 28.47 1.62 18.33
CA GLU A 21 28.80 2.57 19.41
C GLU A 21 27.65 2.81 20.39
N ASP A 22 26.41 2.88 19.92
CA ASP A 22 25.24 3.22 20.73
C ASP A 22 24.17 2.10 20.76
N ASN A 23 24.42 0.98 20.07
CA ASN A 23 23.50 -0.15 19.90
C ASN A 23 22.13 0.25 19.31
N THR A 24 22.06 1.37 18.61
CA THR A 24 20.84 1.80 17.92
C THR A 24 20.74 1.19 16.53
N LEU A 25 19.51 1.11 16.01
CA LEU A 25 19.28 0.68 14.63
C LEU A 25 19.65 1.82 13.68
N ILE A 26 20.59 1.56 12.78
CA ILE A 26 20.89 2.46 11.66
C ILE A 26 19.74 2.35 10.67
N ARG A 27 18.95 3.43 10.57
CA ARG A 27 17.80 3.54 9.67
C ARG A 27 18.11 4.36 8.41
N GLU A 28 19.32 4.93 8.32
CA GLU A 28 19.76 5.67 7.13
C GLU A 28 20.00 4.71 5.96
N GLY A 29 19.38 5.00 4.81
CA GLY A 29 19.52 4.20 3.59
C GLY A 29 18.74 2.88 3.60
N VAL A 30 17.77 2.71 4.51
CA VAL A 30 16.86 1.55 4.46
C VAL A 30 15.68 1.89 3.55
N ASP A 31 15.59 1.20 2.43
CA ASP A 31 14.49 1.35 1.49
C ASP A 31 13.16 0.92 2.11
N SER A 32 12.09 1.58 1.71
CA SER A 32 10.73 1.23 2.12
C SER A 32 10.11 0.35 1.05
N ILE A 33 9.70 -0.86 1.45
CA ILE A 33 9.16 -1.89 0.55
C ILE A 33 7.71 -2.21 0.91
N ILE A 34 6.96 -2.79 -0.03
CA ILE A 34 5.70 -3.46 0.31
C ILE A 34 6.01 -4.63 1.24
N ASN A 35 5.26 -4.77 2.32
CA ASN A 35 5.39 -5.91 3.22
C ASN A 35 5.35 -7.23 2.43
N PRO A 36 6.36 -8.11 2.54
CA PRO A 36 6.44 -9.33 1.73
C PRO A 36 5.21 -10.23 1.82
N PHE A 37 4.54 -10.26 2.98
CA PHE A 37 3.29 -11.01 3.13
C PHE A 37 2.12 -10.42 2.33
N ASP A 38 2.09 -9.10 2.20
CA ASP A 38 1.05 -8.39 1.46
C ASP A 38 1.24 -8.56 -0.06
N VAL A 39 2.49 -8.79 -0.51
CA VAL A 39 2.78 -9.17 -1.90
C VAL A 39 2.12 -10.50 -2.27
N TYR A 40 2.12 -11.48 -1.35
CA TYR A 40 1.39 -12.74 -1.58
C TYR A 40 -0.13 -12.54 -1.66
N ALA A 41 -0.67 -11.59 -0.89
CA ALA A 41 -2.08 -11.24 -0.94
C ALA A 41 -2.47 -10.55 -2.27
N LEU A 42 -1.60 -9.68 -2.79
CA LEU A 42 -1.76 -9.09 -4.12
C LEU A 42 -1.77 -10.15 -5.21
N GLU A 43 -0.80 -11.06 -5.19
CA GLU A 43 -0.68 -12.17 -6.15
C GLU A 43 -1.94 -13.06 -6.14
N GLU A 44 -2.42 -13.45 -4.96
CA GLU A 44 -3.62 -14.28 -4.87
C GLU A 44 -4.87 -13.51 -5.34
N GLY A 45 -4.97 -12.21 -5.06
CA GLY A 45 -6.03 -11.36 -5.59
C GLY A 45 -6.05 -11.34 -7.13
N LEU A 46 -4.88 -11.23 -7.76
CA LEU A 46 -4.72 -11.28 -9.21
C LEU A 46 -5.11 -12.65 -9.78
N ARG A 47 -4.66 -13.75 -9.17
CA ARG A 47 -5.04 -15.11 -9.59
C ARG A 47 -6.54 -15.35 -9.53
N ILE A 48 -7.19 -14.86 -8.49
CA ILE A 48 -8.64 -14.96 -8.34
C ILE A 48 -9.35 -14.15 -9.43
N LYS A 49 -8.85 -12.94 -9.75
CA LYS A 49 -9.34 -12.11 -10.87
C LYS A 49 -9.15 -12.82 -12.22
N GLU A 50 -8.03 -13.47 -12.47
CA GLU A 50 -7.79 -14.22 -13.71
C GLU A 50 -8.76 -15.40 -13.86
N LYS A 51 -9.00 -16.15 -12.78
CA LYS A 51 -9.84 -17.35 -12.83
C LYS A 51 -11.34 -17.06 -12.91
N HIS A 52 -11.81 -15.99 -12.27
CA HIS A 52 -13.25 -15.74 -12.13
C HIS A 52 -13.71 -14.38 -12.72
N GLY A 53 -12.78 -13.59 -13.23
CA GLY A 53 -13.04 -12.21 -13.67
C GLY A 53 -13.30 -11.25 -12.50
N GLY A 54 -13.14 -9.96 -12.77
CA GLY A 54 -13.41 -8.90 -11.80
C GLY A 54 -12.35 -7.82 -11.78
N SER A 55 -12.32 -7.08 -10.68
CA SER A 55 -11.32 -6.04 -10.40
C SER A 55 -10.65 -6.29 -9.04
N VAL A 56 -9.37 -5.93 -8.97
CA VAL A 56 -8.59 -5.87 -7.75
C VAL A 56 -8.25 -4.42 -7.48
N THR A 57 -8.59 -3.98 -6.27
CA THR A 57 -8.28 -2.66 -5.76
C THR A 57 -7.31 -2.81 -4.60
N VAL A 58 -6.27 -1.99 -4.57
CA VAL A 58 -5.33 -1.93 -3.44
C VAL A 58 -5.63 -0.71 -2.56
N LEU A 59 -5.54 -0.91 -1.25
CA LEU A 59 -5.70 0.15 -0.25
C LEU A 59 -4.49 0.17 0.67
N SER A 60 -3.93 1.35 0.92
CA SER A 60 -2.94 1.53 1.97
C SER A 60 -3.21 2.79 2.77
N MET A 61 -2.72 2.81 4.01
CA MET A 61 -2.84 3.95 4.91
C MET A 61 -1.45 4.36 5.38
N GLY A 62 -1.13 5.64 5.27
CA GLY A 62 0.16 6.15 5.70
C GLY A 62 0.51 7.53 5.16
N PRO A 63 1.78 7.96 5.33
CA PRO A 63 2.26 9.21 4.76
C PRO A 63 2.26 9.17 3.22
N PRO A 64 2.41 10.33 2.56
CA PRO A 64 2.47 10.40 1.09
C PRO A 64 3.52 9.48 0.44
N GLN A 65 4.60 9.12 1.15
CA GLN A 65 5.61 8.16 0.68
C GLN A 65 5.05 6.76 0.32
N VAL A 66 3.89 6.39 0.86
CA VAL A 66 3.23 5.12 0.53
C VAL A 66 2.72 5.10 -0.92
N GLU A 67 2.60 6.26 -1.57
CA GLU A 67 2.21 6.36 -2.97
C GLU A 67 3.14 5.55 -3.90
N ASP A 68 4.44 5.51 -3.60
CA ASP A 68 5.40 4.73 -4.40
C ASP A 68 5.08 3.24 -4.37
N SER A 69 4.73 2.70 -3.20
CA SER A 69 4.29 1.32 -3.03
C SER A 69 2.94 1.04 -3.72
N LEU A 70 2.04 2.02 -3.78
CA LEU A 70 0.79 1.87 -4.52
C LEU A 70 1.01 1.88 -6.03
N ARG A 71 1.95 2.69 -6.53
CA ARG A 71 2.37 2.71 -7.95
C ARG A 71 3.04 1.41 -8.35
N GLU A 72 3.87 0.84 -7.48
CA GLU A 72 4.42 -0.51 -7.65
C GLU A 72 3.29 -1.55 -7.80
N ALA A 73 2.29 -1.51 -6.91
CA ALA A 73 1.14 -2.42 -7.00
C ALA A 73 0.32 -2.25 -8.30
N ILE A 74 0.07 -1.01 -8.77
CA ILE A 74 -0.58 -0.76 -10.07
C ILE A 74 0.24 -1.38 -11.21
N SER A 75 1.56 -1.25 -11.15
CA SER A 75 2.47 -1.79 -12.18
C SER A 75 2.41 -3.33 -12.28
N LEU A 76 1.95 -4.01 -11.24
CA LEU A 76 1.73 -5.47 -11.21
C LEU A 76 0.39 -5.91 -11.82
N GLY A 77 -0.48 -4.98 -12.25
CA GLY A 77 -1.77 -5.31 -12.88
C GLY A 77 -3.00 -5.13 -12.00
N ILE A 78 -2.85 -4.40 -10.88
CA ILE A 78 -3.96 -3.94 -10.04
C ILE A 78 -4.74 -2.85 -10.77
N ASP A 79 -6.08 -2.87 -10.65
CA ASP A 79 -6.95 -1.98 -11.42
C ASP A 79 -7.05 -0.58 -10.81
N GLU A 80 -7.12 -0.51 -9.48
CA GLU A 80 -7.29 0.74 -8.74
C GLU A 80 -6.44 0.74 -7.46
N ALA A 81 -5.94 1.91 -7.06
CA ALA A 81 -5.20 2.09 -5.82
C ALA A 81 -5.71 3.29 -5.03
N TYR A 82 -5.81 3.14 -3.71
CA TYR A 82 -6.26 4.20 -2.80
C TYR A 82 -5.25 4.37 -1.67
N LEU A 83 -4.87 5.63 -1.43
CA LEU A 83 -4.06 6.05 -0.29
C LEU A 83 -4.95 6.78 0.72
N LEU A 84 -5.07 6.22 1.92
CA LEU A 84 -5.66 6.89 3.06
C LEU A 84 -4.56 7.66 3.82
N SER A 85 -4.48 8.96 3.61
CA SER A 85 -3.50 9.82 4.27
C SER A 85 -4.20 10.94 5.05
N ASP A 86 -4.12 10.86 6.38
CA ASP A 86 -4.56 11.92 7.28
C ASP A 86 -3.71 11.89 8.56
N ARG A 87 -3.45 13.05 9.14
CA ARG A 87 -2.78 13.20 10.44
C ARG A 87 -3.58 12.57 11.57
N VAL A 88 -4.91 12.45 11.45
CA VAL A 88 -5.76 11.76 12.43
C VAL A 88 -5.38 10.27 12.58
N PHE A 89 -4.78 9.67 11.55
CA PHE A 89 -4.30 8.29 11.59
C PHE A 89 -2.87 8.14 12.11
N ALA A 90 -2.19 9.24 12.46
CA ALA A 90 -0.84 9.19 13.01
C ALA A 90 -0.84 8.52 14.39
N GLY A 91 -0.14 7.38 14.50
CA GLY A 91 -0.06 6.60 15.74
C GLY A 91 -1.20 5.58 15.95
N ALA A 92 -2.11 5.43 14.99
CA ALA A 92 -3.14 4.39 15.05
C ALA A 92 -2.51 2.98 14.94
N LEU A 93 -2.60 2.20 16.02
CA LEU A 93 -2.20 0.79 16.07
C LEU A 93 -3.38 -0.15 15.75
N THR A 94 -3.03 -1.39 15.38
CA THR A 94 -3.85 -2.48 14.81
C THR A 94 -5.25 -2.70 15.41
N SER A 95 -5.51 -2.31 16.67
CA SER A 95 -6.83 -2.46 17.31
C SER A 95 -7.81 -1.30 17.10
N SER A 96 -7.32 -0.09 16.79
CA SER A 96 -8.18 1.12 16.75
C SER A 96 -8.98 1.25 15.44
N LEU A 97 -8.58 0.55 14.37
CA LEU A 97 -9.27 0.57 13.08
C LEU A 97 -10.49 -0.38 13.00
N ARG A 98 -10.65 -1.29 13.97
CA ARG A 98 -11.72 -2.29 13.94
C ARG A 98 -13.11 -1.67 14.14
N SER A 99 -13.18 -0.50 14.77
CA SER A 99 -14.41 0.25 15.04
C SER A 99 -14.70 1.36 14.03
N SER A 100 -13.69 1.85 13.30
CA SER A 100 -13.89 2.89 12.28
C SER A 100 -14.22 2.31 10.89
N ALA A 101 -14.02 1.00 10.67
CA ALA A 101 -14.43 0.30 9.45
C ALA A 101 -15.97 0.14 9.30
N THR A 102 -16.77 0.61 10.27
CA THR A 102 -18.23 0.79 10.14
C THR A 102 -18.62 2.22 9.77
N ALA A 103 -17.67 3.09 9.42
CA ALA A 103 -18.00 4.36 8.79
C ALA A 103 -18.34 4.11 7.30
N PRO A 104 -19.48 4.63 6.81
CA PRO A 104 -19.94 4.39 5.45
C PRO A 104 -18.89 4.85 4.45
N LEU A 105 -18.91 4.23 3.27
CA LEU A 105 -18.17 4.59 2.06
C LEU A 105 -18.32 6.09 1.72
N VAL A 106 -17.66 6.97 2.47
CA VAL A 106 -17.77 8.43 2.34
C VAL A 106 -16.46 8.96 1.80
N SER A 107 -16.54 9.30 0.51
CA SER A 107 -15.64 10.12 -0.30
C SER A 107 -14.14 9.83 -0.19
N PRO A 108 -13.58 9.00 -1.07
CA PRO A 108 -12.13 8.96 -1.25
C PRO A 108 -11.67 10.29 -1.89
N SER A 109 -11.08 11.16 -1.08
CA SER A 109 -10.23 12.25 -1.57
C SER A 109 -8.87 11.67 -1.97
N ILE A 110 -8.83 11.13 -3.19
CA ILE A 110 -7.72 11.03 -4.16
C ILE A 110 -8.13 9.91 -5.12
N ILE A 111 -8.68 10.33 -6.25
CA ILE A 111 -8.84 9.54 -7.46
C ILE A 111 -7.61 9.88 -8.29
N LEU A 112 -6.70 8.93 -8.51
CA LEU A 112 -5.75 9.02 -9.62
C LEU A 112 -6.44 8.33 -10.82
N PRO A 113 -7.02 9.08 -11.78
CA PRO A 113 -7.43 8.47 -13.03
C PRO A 113 -6.18 8.07 -13.84
N PRO A 114 -6.22 6.99 -14.62
CA PRO A 114 -5.17 6.69 -15.58
C PRO A 114 -5.25 7.71 -16.73
N GLY A 115 -4.42 8.76 -16.64
CA GLY A 115 -4.16 9.68 -17.74
C GLY A 115 -3.20 9.02 -18.74
N GLY A 116 -3.73 8.67 -19.90
CA GLY A 116 -3.11 7.84 -20.93
C GLY A 116 -1.67 8.19 -21.36
N LEU A 117 -0.93 7.13 -21.67
CA LEU A 117 0.06 7.15 -22.72
C LEU A 117 -0.61 7.63 -24.03
N GLY A 118 -0.19 8.79 -24.54
CA GLY A 118 -0.59 9.25 -25.86
C GLY A 118 -0.17 10.69 -26.12
N GLY A 119 0.92 10.88 -26.87
CA GLY A 119 1.22 12.16 -27.49
C GLY A 119 2.72 12.46 -27.61
N VAL A 120 3.27 12.01 -28.72
CA VAL A 120 4.39 12.65 -29.42
C VAL A 120 4.39 14.19 -29.29
N ASN A 121 5.50 14.75 -28.81
CA ASN A 121 6.34 15.76 -29.47
C ASN A 121 7.53 16.10 -28.56
#